data_AF-A0A949N5F3-F1
#
_entry.id   AF-A0A949N5F3-F1
#
_cell.length_a   1.000
_cell.length_b   1.000
_cell.length_c   1.000
_cell.angle_alpha   90.00
_cell.angle_beta   90.00
_cell.angle_gamma   90.00
#
_symmetry.space_group_name_H-M   'P 1'
#
loop_
_entity.id
_entity.type
_entity.pdbx_description
1 polymer ?
#
loop_
_entity_poly.entity_id
_entity_poly.type
_entity_poly.pdbx_seq_one_letter_code
_entity_poly.pdbx_strand_id
1 'polypeptide(L)'
;MPQLLVAGVALTLLVVTTVTTGLLGALALTPLWAALAVLVAARRHSRSLIDWAPAALRFVWRRRTGQTLWLARAVTRPRQDGLLHLPGAAASLRVVTPGDSANQAAAVHDPHHHTLTVVARVTGRAFALLDPAAQAQAVTGWGRALAGIARLGNIAAVQVLERTVPDSGSTLARHWDRQGHPGAPLAGPVYADLVADAGPAVAPHETYLAIAMDLKAAKNLITQAGGGMPAAFTVMQQTTSTVAQAVRSAGLTVTGWLTAHEIAAVVRTAYDPAALAALQKWSATAQAEAPPAAAGPVVQAEEADRLRTDSSRHTVYWISDWPRVETTPGFLHQLIYTPGVRRSLSLVYVPRSLDSALRDVQRRKATIVADAAERRRRGQVDSEADSAEYQDVKDRERQLIAGHADVALTGLLVVSADTDTLLDAACAQIETAAVTAQVDLRRLYLQQPAAFTLAALPLARTAL
;
A
#
# COMPACT_ATOMS: atom_id res chain seq x y z
N MET A 1 14.75 10.91 16.20
CA MET A 1 14.06 11.91 17.06
C MET A 1 13.72 11.37 18.45
N PRO A 2 12.96 10.27 18.64
CA PRO A 2 12.59 9.80 19.98
C PRO A 2 13.79 9.30 20.81
N GLN A 3 14.78 8.66 20.17
CA GLN A 3 16.03 8.27 20.84
C GLN A 3 16.81 9.46 21.41
N LEU A 4 16.90 10.57 20.65
CA LEU A 4 17.61 11.78 21.08
C LEU A 4 16.89 12.45 22.25
N LEU A 5 15.55 12.44 22.25
CA LEU A 5 14.77 12.95 23.37
C LEU A 5 14.97 12.09 24.62
N VAL A 6 14.92 10.76 24.51
CA VAL A 6 15.13 9.87 25.66
C VAL A 6 16.55 9.96 26.18
N ALA A 7 17.56 9.99 25.30
CA ALA A 7 18.95 10.17 25.69
C ALA A 7 19.18 11.54 26.35
N GLY A 8 18.56 12.60 25.82
CA GLY A 8 18.61 13.95 26.39
C GLY A 8 17.96 14.04 27.76
N VAL A 9 16.77 13.44 27.93
CA VAL A 9 16.06 13.37 29.22
C VAL A 9 16.83 12.52 30.23
N ALA A 10 17.41 11.40 29.80
CA ALA A 10 18.24 10.57 30.66
C ALA A 10 19.48 11.36 31.13
N LEU A 11 20.16 12.08 30.23
CA LEU A 11 21.32 12.90 30.57
C LEU A 11 20.96 14.03 31.52
N THR A 12 19.86 14.76 31.29
CA THR A 12 19.44 15.83 32.21
C THR A 12 19.05 15.27 33.57
N LEU A 13 18.37 14.13 33.63
CA LEU A 13 17.98 13.49 34.88
C LEU A 13 19.22 12.94 35.63
N LEU A 14 20.26 12.50 34.91
CA LEU A 14 21.55 12.11 35.48
C LEU A 14 22.26 13.33 36.07
N VAL A 15 22.33 14.44 35.34
CA VAL A 15 22.95 15.68 35.82
C VAL A 15 22.20 16.20 37.05
N VAL A 16 20.86 16.28 37.01
CA VAL A 16 20.06 16.75 38.14
C VAL A 16 20.24 15.87 39.37
N THR A 17 20.24 14.53 39.21
CA THR A 17 20.46 13.60 40.33
C THR A 17 21.88 13.73 40.90
N THR A 18 22.91 13.83 40.06
CA THR A 18 24.29 14.07 40.54
C THR A 18 24.45 15.39 41.28
N VAL A 19 23.78 16.46 40.84
CA VAL A 19 23.85 17.78 41.47
C VAL A 19 23.09 17.82 42.80
N THR A 20 21.94 17.13 42.90
CA THR A 20 21.07 17.18 44.09
C THR A 20 21.46 16.18 45.18
N THR A 21 21.91 14.99 44.80
CA THR A 21 22.17 13.87 45.74
C THR A 21 23.63 13.41 45.75
N GLY A 22 24.48 14.03 44.94
CA GLY A 22 25.88 13.63 44.78
C GLY A 22 26.06 12.32 44.01
N LEU A 23 27.30 11.83 43.96
CA LEU A 23 27.67 10.63 43.20
C LEU A 23 26.97 9.35 43.72
N LEU A 24 26.68 9.29 45.02
CA LEU A 24 26.04 8.14 45.66
C LEU A 24 24.58 7.95 45.20
N GLY A 25 23.83 9.04 45.01
CA GLY A 25 22.46 8.95 44.48
C GLY A 25 22.42 8.55 43.00
N ALA A 26 23.41 8.99 42.22
CA ALA A 26 23.56 8.53 40.83
C ALA A 26 23.90 7.03 40.74
N LEU A 27 24.75 6.54 41.65
CA LEU A 27 25.06 5.11 41.79
C LEU A 27 23.85 4.27 42.23
N ALA A 28 23.04 4.79 43.16
CA ALA A 28 21.81 4.11 43.59
C ALA A 28 20.79 3.93 42.45
N LEU A 29 20.79 4.84 41.46
CA LEU A 29 19.94 4.77 40.26
C LEU A 29 20.61 4.05 39.06
N THR A 30 21.76 3.42 39.25
CA THR A 30 22.40 2.57 38.22
C THR A 30 21.45 1.59 37.51
N PRO A 31 20.51 0.88 38.17
CA PRO A 31 19.56 0.02 37.45
C PRO A 31 18.63 0.80 36.51
N LEU A 32 18.26 2.04 36.85
CA LEU A 32 17.44 2.91 35.99
C LEU A 32 18.24 3.35 34.75
N TRP A 33 19.50 3.75 34.94
CA TRP A 33 20.39 4.14 33.83
C TRP A 33 20.68 2.96 32.90
N ALA A 34 20.93 1.78 33.47
CA ALA A 34 21.10 0.55 32.71
C ALA A 34 19.84 0.21 31.90
N ALA A 35 18.65 0.32 32.50
CA ALA A 35 17.39 0.09 31.79
C ALA A 35 17.16 1.07 30.63
N LEU A 36 17.46 2.36 30.83
CA LEU A 36 17.41 3.38 29.77
C LEU A 36 18.43 3.10 28.65
N ALA A 37 19.66 2.74 29.01
CA ALA A 37 20.69 2.37 28.06
C ALA A 37 20.27 1.15 27.24
N VAL A 38 19.69 0.12 27.87
CA VAL A 38 19.13 -1.05 27.19
C VAL A 38 17.98 -0.66 26.26
N LEU A 39 17.07 0.23 26.68
CA LEU A 39 15.98 0.70 25.82
C LEU A 39 16.47 1.42 24.55
N VAL A 40 17.56 2.18 24.65
CA VAL A 40 18.18 2.89 23.51
C VAL A 40 19.00 1.93 22.63
N ALA A 41 19.83 1.10 23.24
CA ALA A 41 20.84 0.29 22.54
C ALA A 41 20.30 -1.05 22.03
N ALA A 42 19.36 -1.68 22.76
CA ALA A 42 18.80 -2.95 22.32
C ALA A 42 17.95 -2.74 21.07
N ARG A 43 18.32 -3.44 20.00
CA ARG A 43 17.61 -3.44 18.73
C ARG A 43 16.85 -4.74 18.59
N ARG A 44 15.57 -4.65 18.28
CA ARG A 44 14.75 -5.78 17.85
C ARG A 44 14.27 -5.50 16.43
N HIS A 45 14.66 -6.37 15.49
CA HIS A 45 14.29 -6.26 14.07
C HIS A 45 14.72 -4.90 13.47
N SER A 46 15.95 -4.48 13.78
CA SER A 46 16.58 -3.22 13.31
C SER A 46 15.93 -1.91 13.75
N ARG A 47 14.96 -1.94 14.67
CA ARG A 47 14.44 -0.76 15.38
C ARG A 47 14.85 -0.80 16.85
N SER A 48 15.11 0.36 17.45
CA SER A 48 15.34 0.42 18.90
C SER A 48 14.05 0.15 19.67
N LEU A 49 14.16 -0.35 20.91
CA LEU A 49 12.99 -0.58 21.76
C LEU A 49 12.15 0.69 22.01
N ILE A 50 12.78 1.87 21.95
CA ILE A 50 12.08 3.16 22.07
C ILE A 50 11.21 3.45 20.85
N ASP A 51 11.68 3.11 19.65
CA ASP A 51 10.87 3.29 18.42
C ASP A 51 9.66 2.35 18.40
N TRP A 52 9.73 1.24 19.15
CA TRP A 52 8.60 0.35 19.40
C TRP A 52 7.56 0.94 20.35
N ALA A 53 7.95 1.87 21.24
CA ALA A 53 7.09 2.33 22.32
C ALA A 53 5.75 2.93 21.86
N PRO A 54 5.67 3.78 20.82
CA PRO A 54 4.37 4.31 20.36
C PRO A 54 3.46 3.20 19.81
N ALA A 55 4.02 2.25 19.07
CA ALA A 55 3.27 1.12 18.52
C ALA A 55 2.77 0.19 19.64
N ALA A 56 3.64 -0.16 20.57
CA ALA A 56 3.33 -1.01 21.71
C ALA A 56 2.31 -0.36 22.66
N LEU A 57 2.47 0.92 22.98
CA LEU A 57 1.54 1.66 23.84
C LEU A 57 0.15 1.73 23.20
N ARG A 58 0.07 2.07 21.90
CA ARG A 58 -1.21 2.08 21.16
C ARG A 58 -1.86 0.71 21.14
N PHE A 59 -1.08 -0.34 20.89
CA PHE A 59 -1.60 -1.71 20.87
C PHE A 59 -2.09 -2.17 22.25
N VAL A 60 -1.30 -1.95 23.31
CA VAL A 60 -1.71 -2.29 24.68
C VAL A 60 -2.94 -1.51 25.09
N TRP A 61 -3.02 -0.22 24.74
CA TRP A 61 -4.21 0.60 24.97
C TRP A 61 -5.43 0.02 24.25
N ARG A 62 -5.32 -0.24 22.95
CA ARG A 62 -6.39 -0.84 22.14
C ARG A 62 -6.81 -2.21 22.65
N ARG A 63 -5.86 -3.03 23.10
CA ARG A 63 -6.13 -4.35 23.69
C ARG A 63 -6.90 -4.22 25.00
N ARG A 64 -6.52 -3.26 25.87
CA ARG A 64 -7.22 -2.98 27.12
C ARG A 64 -8.62 -2.40 26.90
N THR A 65 -8.82 -1.62 25.84
CA THR A 65 -10.12 -1.04 25.49
C THR A 65 -10.98 -1.93 24.58
N GLY A 66 -10.52 -3.15 24.27
CA GLY A 66 -11.25 -4.10 23.41
C GLY A 66 -11.29 -3.74 21.92
N GLN A 67 -10.48 -2.79 21.47
CA GLN A 67 -10.40 -2.30 20.08
C GLN A 67 -9.50 -3.15 19.16
N THR A 68 -9.05 -4.31 19.62
CA THR A 68 -8.34 -5.30 18.80
C THR A 68 -9.29 -6.27 18.12
N LEU A 69 -10.55 -6.35 18.58
CA LEU A 69 -11.60 -7.14 17.97
C LEU A 69 -12.65 -6.21 17.37
N TRP A 70 -12.94 -6.43 16.10
CA TRP A 70 -14.05 -5.79 15.41
C TRP A 70 -15.04 -6.87 14.97
N LEU A 71 -16.32 -6.59 15.21
CA LEU A 71 -17.44 -7.45 14.84
C LEU A 71 -18.45 -6.61 14.07
N ALA A 72 -18.86 -7.09 12.90
CA ALA A 72 -19.91 -6.47 12.12
C ALA A 72 -21.23 -6.51 12.88
N ARG A 73 -21.92 -5.37 12.92
CA ARG A 73 -23.28 -5.30 13.47
C ARG A 73 -24.26 -5.66 12.35
N ALA A 74 -24.92 -6.82 12.47
CA ALA A 74 -25.88 -7.31 11.47
C ALA A 74 -27.24 -6.59 11.52
N VAL A 75 -27.68 -6.16 12.72
CA VAL A 75 -29.07 -5.72 12.97
C VAL A 75 -29.24 -4.18 12.93
N THR A 76 -28.16 -3.41 13.04
CA THR A 76 -28.21 -1.95 13.23
C THR A 76 -27.31 -1.19 12.26
N ARG A 77 -27.28 -1.58 10.98
CA ARG A 77 -26.62 -0.74 9.96
C ARG A 77 -27.55 0.42 9.59
N PRO A 78 -27.28 1.67 10.03
CA PRO A 78 -27.97 2.81 9.46
C PRO A 78 -27.55 2.85 8.00
N ARG A 79 -28.51 2.79 7.07
CA ARG A 79 -28.26 2.88 5.64
C ARG A 79 -27.96 4.33 5.28
N GLN A 80 -26.81 4.85 5.72
CA GLN A 80 -26.20 5.96 4.98
C GLN A 80 -25.70 5.38 3.68
N ASP A 81 -26.25 5.86 2.58
CA ASP A 81 -25.93 5.33 1.26
C ASP A 81 -24.42 5.40 0.99
N GLY A 82 -23.88 4.34 0.40
CA GLY A 82 -22.46 4.24 0.04
C GLY A 82 -21.47 3.93 1.18
N LEU A 83 -21.87 3.84 2.46
CA LEU A 83 -20.91 3.55 3.54
C LEU A 83 -20.33 2.13 3.42
N LEU A 84 -18.99 2.00 3.48
CA LEU A 84 -18.28 0.72 3.29
C LEU A 84 -18.25 -0.19 4.55
N HIS A 85 -18.63 0.34 5.71
CA HIS A 85 -18.59 -0.37 7.00
C HIS A 85 -17.23 -1.03 7.33
N LEU A 86 -16.14 -0.29 7.11
CA LEU A 86 -14.79 -0.79 7.37
C LEU A 86 -14.38 -0.61 8.84
N PRO A 87 -13.44 -1.42 9.34
CA PRO A 87 -12.92 -1.29 10.69
C PRO A 87 -12.00 -0.06 10.85
N GLY A 88 -11.91 0.44 12.09
CA GLY A 88 -10.91 1.43 12.50
C GLY A 88 -11.00 2.76 11.75
N ALA A 89 -9.86 3.30 11.33
CA ALA A 89 -9.74 4.59 10.67
C ALA A 89 -10.38 4.66 9.28
N ALA A 90 -10.82 3.53 8.72
CA ALA A 90 -11.54 3.46 7.45
C ALA A 90 -13.07 3.46 7.62
N ALA A 91 -13.59 3.49 8.85
CA ALA A 91 -15.02 3.37 9.13
C ALA A 91 -15.90 4.49 8.51
N SER A 92 -15.32 5.66 8.25
CA SER A 92 -16.02 6.80 7.66
C SER A 92 -15.96 6.86 6.13
N LEU A 93 -15.28 5.91 5.48
CA LEU A 93 -15.17 5.85 4.03
C LEU A 93 -16.51 5.54 3.39
N ARG A 94 -16.84 6.32 2.36
CA ARG A 94 -18.08 6.21 1.60
C ARG A 94 -17.78 6.12 0.13
N VAL A 95 -18.38 5.17 -0.55
CA VAL A 95 -18.44 5.16 -2.00
C VAL A 95 -19.56 6.07 -2.45
N VAL A 96 -19.25 6.95 -3.39
CA VAL A 96 -20.20 7.86 -3.98
C VAL A 96 -20.18 7.64 -5.49
N THR A 97 -21.37 7.55 -6.08
CA THR A 97 -21.55 7.40 -7.52
C THR A 97 -22.14 8.72 -8.06
N PRO A 98 -21.60 9.29 -9.14
CA PRO A 98 -22.23 10.44 -9.79
C PRO A 98 -23.57 10.00 -10.41
N GLY A 99 -24.64 10.78 -10.18
CA GLY A 99 -25.97 10.47 -10.70
C GLY A 99 -26.05 10.39 -12.24
N ASP A 100 -25.19 11.13 -12.95
CA ASP A 100 -25.20 11.29 -14.41
C ASP A 100 -24.07 10.53 -15.15
N SER A 101 -23.38 9.60 -14.49
CA SER A 101 -22.26 8.89 -15.15
C SER A 101 -22.75 7.73 -16.03
N ALA A 102 -22.56 7.85 -17.35
CA ALA A 102 -22.87 6.78 -18.32
C ALA A 102 -22.19 5.44 -17.99
N ASN A 103 -21.04 5.46 -17.31
CA ASN A 103 -20.27 4.26 -16.96
C ASN A 103 -20.41 3.84 -15.49
N GLN A 104 -21.26 4.53 -14.69
CA GLN A 104 -21.46 4.28 -13.25
C GLN A 104 -20.16 4.21 -12.42
N ALA A 105 -19.08 4.84 -12.89
CA ALA A 105 -17.80 4.86 -12.21
C ALA A 105 -17.94 5.55 -10.86
N ALA A 106 -17.50 4.90 -9.79
CA ALA A 106 -17.64 5.40 -8.44
C ALA A 106 -16.30 5.92 -7.89
N ALA A 107 -16.39 6.73 -6.83
CA ALA A 107 -15.24 7.17 -6.07
C ALA A 107 -15.45 6.98 -4.57
N VAL A 108 -14.37 6.71 -3.85
CA VAL A 108 -14.34 6.62 -2.39
C VAL A 108 -14.00 8.00 -1.83
N HIS A 109 -14.92 8.58 -1.08
CA HIS A 109 -14.71 9.82 -0.34
C HIS A 109 -14.22 9.51 1.08
N ASP A 110 -13.06 10.07 1.43
CA ASP A 110 -12.51 10.09 2.78
C ASP A 110 -12.73 11.47 3.43
N PRO A 111 -13.67 11.59 4.39
CA PRO A 111 -13.97 12.87 5.01
C PRO A 111 -12.87 13.37 5.97
N HIS A 112 -11.98 12.50 6.46
CA HIS A 112 -10.92 12.90 7.39
C HIS A 112 -9.70 13.43 6.65
N HIS A 113 -9.31 12.74 5.57
CA HIS A 113 -8.18 13.16 4.75
C HIS A 113 -8.59 14.12 3.62
N HIS A 114 -9.90 14.34 3.43
CA HIS A 114 -10.46 15.16 2.36
C HIS A 114 -10.01 14.69 0.97
N THR A 115 -10.00 13.39 0.75
CA THR A 115 -9.62 12.79 -0.53
C THR A 115 -10.80 12.17 -1.24
N LEU A 116 -10.77 12.22 -2.56
CA LEU A 116 -11.68 11.49 -3.44
C LEU A 116 -10.86 10.51 -4.29
N THR A 117 -11.04 9.21 -4.06
CA THR A 117 -10.27 8.15 -4.68
C THR A 117 -11.09 7.40 -5.72
N VAL A 118 -10.61 7.35 -6.95
CA VAL A 118 -11.16 6.45 -7.99
C VAL A 118 -10.25 5.24 -8.16
N VAL A 119 -10.82 4.12 -8.62
CA VAL A 119 -10.06 2.89 -8.85
C VAL A 119 -10.31 2.42 -10.29
N ALA A 120 -9.23 2.13 -11.00
CA ALA A 120 -9.26 1.55 -12.33
C ALA A 120 -8.68 0.14 -12.31
N ARG A 121 -9.28 -0.77 -13.08
CA ARG A 121 -8.65 -2.05 -13.43
C ARG A 121 -7.69 -1.83 -14.59
N VAL A 122 -6.43 -2.22 -14.40
CA VAL A 122 -5.36 -1.98 -15.37
C VAL A 122 -4.78 -3.31 -15.83
N THR A 123 -4.50 -3.40 -17.12
CA THR A 123 -3.77 -4.52 -17.70
C THR A 123 -2.53 -4.00 -18.43
N GLY A 124 -1.52 -4.85 -18.54
CA GLY A 124 -0.28 -4.53 -19.25
C GLY A 124 0.04 -5.61 -20.29
N ARG A 125 1.03 -5.32 -21.12
CA ARG A 125 1.66 -6.34 -21.97
C ARG A 125 2.39 -7.36 -21.09
N ALA A 126 2.65 -8.56 -21.62
CA ALA A 126 3.44 -9.58 -20.95
C ALA A 126 4.89 -9.09 -20.75
N PHE A 127 5.12 -8.29 -19.71
CA PHE A 127 6.36 -7.53 -19.49
C PHE A 127 7.60 -8.43 -19.45
N ALA A 128 7.48 -9.61 -18.84
CA ALA A 128 8.54 -10.61 -18.76
C ALA A 128 8.97 -11.18 -20.13
N LEU A 129 8.11 -11.09 -21.15
CA LEU A 129 8.38 -11.57 -22.51
C LEU A 129 8.89 -10.46 -23.44
N LEU A 130 8.92 -9.21 -22.97
CA LEU A 130 9.47 -8.10 -23.73
C LEU A 130 11.00 -8.18 -23.76
N ASP A 131 11.60 -7.72 -24.86
CA ASP A 131 13.04 -7.51 -24.94
C ASP A 131 13.50 -6.42 -23.95
N PRO A 132 14.77 -6.42 -23.52
CA PRO A 132 15.25 -5.48 -22.51
C PRO A 132 15.05 -3.99 -22.87
N ALA A 133 15.12 -3.63 -24.15
CA ALA A 133 14.92 -2.24 -24.57
C ALA A 133 13.45 -1.83 -24.42
N ALA A 134 12.50 -2.69 -24.82
CA ALA A 134 11.07 -2.44 -24.58
C ALA A 134 10.72 -2.41 -23.09
N GLN A 135 11.35 -3.26 -22.26
CA GLN A 135 11.19 -3.20 -20.81
C GLN A 135 11.65 -1.84 -20.24
N ALA A 136 12.84 -1.37 -20.63
CA ALA A 136 13.37 -0.06 -20.21
C ALA A 136 12.50 1.11 -20.68
N GLN A 137 11.98 1.03 -21.91
CA GLN A 137 11.05 2.03 -22.46
C GLN A 137 9.74 2.07 -21.68
N ALA A 138 9.19 0.92 -21.27
CA ALA A 138 7.98 0.84 -20.45
C ALA A 138 8.21 1.46 -19.06
N VAL A 139 9.35 1.18 -18.40
CA VAL A 139 9.72 1.81 -17.12
C VAL A 139 9.86 3.32 -17.26
N THR A 140 10.52 3.79 -18.32
CA THR A 140 10.67 5.23 -18.60
C THR A 140 9.32 5.87 -18.91
N GLY A 141 8.44 5.17 -19.64
CA GLY A 141 7.07 5.58 -19.91
C GLY A 141 6.25 5.73 -18.63
N TRP A 142 6.37 4.80 -17.69
CA TRP A 142 5.74 4.88 -16.38
C TRP A 142 6.26 6.09 -15.57
N GLY A 143 7.58 6.33 -15.58
CA GLY A 143 8.17 7.53 -14.97
C GLY A 143 7.63 8.83 -15.56
N ARG A 144 7.46 8.90 -16.89
CA ARG A 144 6.82 10.05 -17.56
C ARG A 144 5.34 10.19 -17.20
N ALA A 145 4.60 9.08 -17.07
CA ALA A 145 3.21 9.10 -16.64
C ALA A 145 3.08 9.67 -15.22
N LEU A 146 3.88 9.20 -14.27
CA LEU A 146 3.94 9.75 -12.90
C LEU A 146 4.32 11.24 -12.91
N ALA A 147 5.23 11.65 -13.79
CA ALA A 147 5.58 13.06 -13.93
C ALA A 147 4.42 13.92 -14.44
N GLY A 148 3.63 13.42 -15.39
CA GLY A 148 2.40 14.07 -15.85
C GLY A 148 1.36 14.19 -14.72
N ILE A 149 1.19 13.13 -13.93
CA ILE A 149 0.25 13.09 -12.80
C ILE A 149 0.66 14.10 -11.72
N ALA A 150 1.95 14.15 -11.36
CA ALA A 150 2.45 15.07 -10.35
C ALA A 150 2.24 16.55 -10.73
N ARG A 151 2.26 16.89 -12.03
CA ARG A 151 2.04 18.26 -12.52
C ARG A 151 0.60 18.75 -12.36
N LEU A 152 -0.37 17.86 -12.17
CA LEU A 152 -1.76 18.26 -11.90
C LEU A 152 -1.90 19.02 -10.57
N GLY A 153 -1.00 18.77 -9.61
CA GLY A 153 -0.93 19.50 -8.34
C GLY A 153 -2.05 19.22 -7.34
N ASN A 154 -3.09 18.48 -7.74
CA ASN A 154 -4.25 18.12 -6.92
C ASN A 154 -4.32 16.63 -6.57
N ILE A 155 -3.31 15.83 -6.94
CA ILE A 155 -3.25 14.40 -6.61
C ILE A 155 -2.51 14.20 -5.29
N ALA A 156 -3.19 13.59 -4.31
CA ALA A 156 -2.63 13.24 -3.01
C ALA A 156 -1.73 12.00 -3.09
N ALA A 157 -2.18 10.98 -3.83
CA ALA A 157 -1.45 9.72 -3.96
C ALA A 157 -1.95 8.94 -5.18
N VAL A 158 -1.05 8.12 -5.73
CA VAL A 158 -1.33 7.10 -6.73
C VAL A 158 -0.91 5.76 -6.14
N GLN A 159 -1.81 4.79 -6.11
CA GLN A 159 -1.52 3.44 -5.65
C GLN A 159 -1.65 2.46 -6.80
N VAL A 160 -0.59 1.70 -7.06
CA VAL A 160 -0.62 0.51 -7.90
C VAL A 160 -0.74 -0.69 -6.98
N LEU A 161 -1.87 -1.40 -7.06
CA LEU A 161 -2.14 -2.61 -6.28
C LEU A 161 -2.18 -3.80 -7.23
N GLU A 162 -1.25 -4.71 -7.08
CA GLU A 162 -1.29 -6.04 -7.70
C GLU A 162 -1.69 -7.05 -6.63
N ARG A 163 -2.61 -7.96 -6.94
CA ARG A 163 -2.98 -9.03 -6.03
C ARG A 163 -3.21 -10.34 -6.76
N THR A 164 -2.81 -11.43 -6.12
CA THR A 164 -3.23 -12.78 -6.51
C THR A 164 -4.56 -13.09 -5.84
N VAL A 165 -5.52 -13.55 -6.62
CA VAL A 165 -6.85 -13.92 -6.13
C VAL A 165 -6.99 -15.44 -6.21
N PRO A 166 -7.62 -16.12 -5.23
CA PRO A 166 -7.89 -17.54 -5.38
C PRO A 166 -8.67 -17.80 -6.68
N ASP A 167 -8.18 -18.71 -7.52
CA ASP A 167 -8.95 -19.12 -8.68
C ASP A 167 -10.21 -19.84 -8.17
N SER A 168 -11.37 -19.30 -8.53
CA SER A 168 -12.65 -19.85 -8.12
C SER A 168 -13.05 -21.08 -8.95
N GLY A 169 -12.35 -21.38 -10.05
CA GLY A 169 -12.75 -22.38 -11.06
C GLY A 169 -14.07 -22.03 -11.77
N SER A 170 -14.77 -21.00 -11.29
CA SER A 170 -16.14 -20.66 -11.68
C SER A 170 -16.21 -20.09 -13.09
N THR A 171 -15.11 -19.53 -13.61
CA THR A 171 -15.04 -19.05 -14.98
C THR A 171 -15.15 -20.21 -15.97
N LEU A 172 -14.43 -21.30 -15.70
CA LEU A 172 -14.46 -22.51 -16.54
C LEU A 172 -15.83 -23.20 -16.44
N ALA A 173 -16.34 -23.39 -15.21
CA ALA A 173 -17.66 -23.93 -14.98
C ALA A 173 -18.78 -23.10 -15.66
N ARG A 174 -18.73 -21.77 -15.54
CA ARG A 174 -19.71 -20.87 -16.16
C ARG A 174 -19.61 -20.86 -17.69
N HIS A 175 -18.40 -20.96 -18.24
CA HIS A 175 -18.23 -21.09 -19.69
C HIS A 175 -18.85 -22.40 -20.18
N TRP A 176 -18.60 -23.51 -19.48
CA TRP A 176 -19.24 -24.80 -19.76
C TRP A 176 -20.76 -24.73 -19.64
N ASP A 177 -21.31 -24.10 -18.61
CA ASP A 177 -22.77 -23.94 -18.45
C ASP A 177 -23.40 -23.10 -19.57
N ARG A 178 -22.69 -22.07 -20.07
CA ARG A 178 -23.22 -21.12 -21.07
C ARG A 178 -23.02 -21.57 -22.51
N GLN A 179 -21.89 -22.20 -22.81
CA GLN A 179 -21.45 -22.52 -24.17
C GLN A 179 -21.12 -24.00 -24.37
N GLY A 180 -21.11 -24.80 -23.30
CA GLY A 180 -20.91 -26.23 -23.38
C GLY A 180 -22.08 -26.93 -24.07
N HIS A 181 -21.78 -28.09 -24.66
CA HIS A 181 -22.77 -28.97 -25.27
C HIS A 181 -22.77 -30.30 -24.50
N PRO A 182 -23.53 -30.43 -23.40
CA PRO A 182 -23.54 -31.65 -22.58
C PRO A 182 -23.99 -32.89 -23.36
N GLY A 183 -24.83 -32.69 -24.39
CA GLY A 183 -25.32 -33.75 -25.27
C GLY A 183 -24.36 -34.15 -26.39
N ALA A 184 -23.17 -33.55 -26.49
CA ALA A 184 -22.18 -33.97 -27.48
C ALA A 184 -21.72 -35.42 -27.20
N PRO A 185 -21.90 -36.36 -28.14
CA PRO A 185 -21.52 -37.76 -27.92
C PRO A 185 -20.03 -37.88 -27.59
N LEU A 186 -19.70 -38.62 -26.53
CA LEU A 186 -18.34 -38.84 -25.99
C LEU A 186 -17.65 -37.58 -25.42
N ALA A 187 -17.66 -36.46 -26.13
CA ALA A 187 -17.00 -35.23 -25.71
C ALA A 187 -17.72 -34.54 -24.54
N GLY A 188 -19.06 -34.59 -24.48
CA GLY A 188 -19.85 -33.95 -23.42
C GLY A 188 -19.48 -34.43 -22.01
N PRO A 189 -19.56 -35.74 -21.74
CA PRO A 189 -19.15 -36.30 -20.45
C PRO A 189 -17.67 -36.07 -20.13
N VAL A 190 -16.76 -36.26 -21.09
CA VAL A 190 -15.32 -36.08 -20.88
C VAL A 190 -14.96 -34.63 -20.55
N TYR A 191 -15.57 -33.65 -21.22
CA TYR A 191 -15.36 -32.24 -20.89
C TYR A 191 -15.99 -31.87 -19.54
N ALA A 192 -17.15 -32.41 -19.20
CA ALA A 192 -17.75 -32.17 -17.88
C ALA A 192 -16.84 -32.71 -16.75
N ASP A 193 -16.29 -33.92 -16.94
CA ASP A 193 -15.32 -34.51 -16.01
C ASP A 193 -14.04 -33.67 -15.94
N LEU A 194 -13.50 -33.22 -17.08
CA LEU A 194 -12.33 -32.33 -17.11
C LEU A 194 -12.59 -30.98 -16.44
N VAL A 195 -13.78 -30.40 -16.56
CA VAL A 195 -14.14 -29.14 -15.91
C VAL A 195 -14.30 -29.34 -14.40
N ALA A 196 -14.79 -30.50 -13.97
CA ALA A 196 -14.87 -30.88 -12.56
C ALA A 196 -13.49 -31.16 -11.95
N ASP A 197 -12.59 -31.78 -12.72
CA ASP A 197 -11.23 -32.16 -12.32
C ASP A 197 -10.19 -31.04 -12.53
N ALA A 198 -10.50 -30.05 -13.37
CA ALA A 198 -9.70 -28.84 -13.53
C ALA A 198 -9.76 -28.03 -12.23
N GLY A 199 -8.94 -28.45 -11.27
CA GLY A 199 -8.64 -27.69 -10.07
C GLY A 199 -8.13 -26.29 -10.42
N PRO A 200 -8.03 -25.40 -9.42
CA PRO A 200 -7.69 -23.99 -9.63
C PRO A 200 -6.37 -23.86 -10.42
N ALA A 201 -6.48 -23.37 -11.66
CA ALA A 201 -5.40 -23.31 -12.63
C ALA A 201 -4.77 -21.92 -12.58
N VAL A 202 -3.72 -21.78 -11.76
CA VAL A 202 -2.97 -20.53 -11.51
C VAL A 202 -3.85 -19.41 -10.93
N ALA A 203 -3.45 -18.89 -9.76
CA ALA A 203 -4.15 -17.77 -9.14
C ALA A 203 -4.16 -16.55 -10.09
N PRO A 204 -5.33 -16.09 -10.59
CA PRO A 204 -5.38 -14.91 -11.44
C PRO A 204 -4.82 -13.69 -10.72
N HIS A 205 -4.07 -12.88 -11.46
CA HIS A 205 -3.52 -11.62 -11.00
C HIS A 205 -4.47 -10.48 -11.38
N GLU A 206 -4.89 -9.70 -10.40
CA GLU A 206 -5.66 -8.48 -10.60
C GLU A 206 -4.77 -7.27 -10.31
N THR A 207 -4.72 -6.32 -11.24
CA THR A 207 -3.98 -5.06 -11.06
C THR A 207 -4.94 -3.88 -11.06
N TYR A 208 -4.82 -3.06 -10.03
CA TYR A 208 -5.61 -1.85 -9.83
C TYR A 208 -4.72 -0.62 -9.77
N LEU A 209 -5.22 0.47 -10.35
CA LEU A 209 -4.66 1.80 -10.21
C LEU A 209 -5.67 2.66 -9.46
N ALA A 210 -5.35 3.00 -8.21
CA ALA A 210 -6.14 3.93 -7.42
C ALA A 210 -5.50 5.32 -7.42
N ILE A 211 -6.31 6.35 -7.63
CA ILE A 211 -5.85 7.74 -7.71
C ILE A 211 -6.66 8.55 -6.71
N ALA A 212 -5.99 9.07 -5.68
CA ALA A 212 -6.59 9.95 -4.69
C ALA A 212 -6.36 11.41 -5.08
N MET A 213 -7.44 12.15 -5.32
CA MET A 213 -7.41 13.60 -5.45
C MET A 213 -7.59 14.26 -4.08
N ASP A 214 -6.75 15.24 -3.75
CA ASP A 214 -6.91 16.11 -2.58
C ASP A 214 -7.96 17.19 -2.89
N LEU A 215 -9.09 17.15 -2.17
CA LEU A 215 -10.19 18.10 -2.32
C LEU A 215 -9.80 19.53 -1.90
N LYS A 216 -8.84 19.69 -0.99
CA LYS A 216 -8.33 21.01 -0.58
C LYS A 216 -7.45 21.61 -1.66
N ALA A 217 -6.54 20.81 -2.23
CA ALA A 217 -5.71 21.24 -3.34
C ALA A 217 -6.54 21.54 -4.61
N ALA A 218 -7.58 20.74 -4.87
CA ALA A 218 -8.50 20.93 -5.98
C ALA A 218 -9.56 22.03 -5.77
N LYS A 219 -9.58 22.72 -4.61
CA LYS A 219 -10.67 23.62 -4.22
C LYS A 219 -11.05 24.64 -5.30
N ASN A 220 -10.06 25.31 -5.91
CA ASN A 220 -10.32 26.34 -6.92
C ASN A 220 -10.98 25.74 -8.18
N LEU A 221 -10.52 24.57 -8.64
CA LEU A 221 -11.11 23.84 -9.77
C LEU A 221 -12.54 23.41 -9.46
N ILE A 222 -12.78 22.91 -8.24
CA ILE A 222 -14.10 22.49 -7.77
C ILE A 222 -15.06 23.69 -7.71
N THR A 223 -14.62 24.83 -7.18
CA THR A 223 -15.42 26.05 -7.15
C THR A 223 -15.76 26.55 -8.55
N GLN A 224 -14.80 26.53 -9.49
CA GLN A 224 -15.03 26.90 -10.89
C GLN A 224 -16.02 25.96 -11.59
N ALA A 225 -16.03 24.68 -11.23
CA ALA A 225 -16.95 23.67 -11.77
C ALA A 225 -18.35 23.66 -11.10
N GLY A 226 -18.67 24.65 -10.25
CA GLY A 226 -19.99 24.81 -9.62
C GLY A 226 -20.06 24.45 -8.13
N GLY A 227 -18.97 23.95 -7.54
CA GLY A 227 -18.88 23.64 -6.12
C GLY A 227 -19.57 22.33 -5.69
N GLY A 228 -19.28 21.90 -4.46
CA GLY A 228 -19.85 20.68 -3.89
C GLY A 228 -19.28 19.38 -4.48
N MET A 229 -19.90 18.25 -4.11
CA MET A 229 -19.47 16.92 -4.52
C MET A 229 -19.65 16.65 -6.04
N PRO A 230 -20.75 17.07 -6.69
CA PRO A 230 -20.89 16.90 -8.15
C PRO A 230 -19.76 17.57 -8.94
N ALA A 231 -19.38 18.81 -8.57
CA ALA A 231 -18.25 19.49 -9.20
C ALA A 231 -16.91 18.79 -8.93
N ALA A 232 -16.72 18.23 -7.73
CA ALA A 232 -15.55 17.40 -7.43
C ALA A 232 -15.47 16.16 -8.33
N PHE A 233 -16.61 15.53 -8.64
CA PHE A 233 -16.66 14.44 -9.62
C PHE A 233 -16.32 14.90 -11.04
N THR A 234 -16.78 16.08 -11.46
CA THR A 234 -16.41 16.65 -12.77
C THR A 234 -14.90 16.85 -12.89
N VAL A 235 -14.26 17.44 -11.87
CA VAL A 235 -12.79 17.61 -11.82
C VAL A 235 -12.09 16.25 -11.79
N MET A 236 -12.64 15.28 -11.04
CA MET A 236 -12.10 13.93 -11.00
C MET A 236 -12.19 13.23 -12.35
N GLN A 237 -13.29 13.40 -13.10
CA GLN A 237 -13.47 12.82 -14.42
C GLN A 237 -12.42 13.37 -15.41
N GLN A 238 -12.17 14.68 -15.41
CA GLN A 238 -11.10 15.30 -16.21
C GLN A 238 -9.70 14.79 -15.80
N THR A 239 -9.49 14.59 -14.50
CA THR A 239 -8.27 14.01 -13.96
C THR A 239 -8.08 12.59 -14.48
N THR A 240 -9.11 11.75 -14.37
CA THR A 240 -9.06 10.35 -14.82
C THR A 240 -8.82 10.18 -16.31
N SER A 241 -9.37 11.06 -17.16
CA SER A 241 -9.10 11.00 -18.61
C SER A 241 -7.64 11.33 -18.91
N THR A 242 -7.08 12.33 -18.23
CA THR A 242 -5.66 12.71 -18.33
C THR A 242 -4.76 11.58 -17.84
N VAL A 243 -5.06 10.98 -16.69
CA VAL A 243 -4.28 9.86 -16.16
C VAL A 243 -4.39 8.63 -17.07
N ALA A 244 -5.58 8.29 -17.57
CA ALA A 244 -5.74 7.18 -18.50
C ALA A 244 -4.90 7.36 -19.77
N GLN A 245 -4.79 8.59 -20.29
CA GLN A 245 -3.91 8.88 -21.42
C GLN A 245 -2.42 8.74 -21.07
N ALA A 246 -2.00 9.24 -19.90
CA ALA A 246 -0.63 9.11 -19.42
C ALA A 246 -0.23 7.63 -19.24
N VAL A 247 -1.09 6.85 -18.60
CA VAL A 247 -0.91 5.40 -18.37
C VAL A 247 -0.85 4.63 -19.68
N ARG A 248 -1.69 4.98 -20.67
CA ARG A 248 -1.61 4.42 -22.03
C ARG A 248 -0.26 4.65 -22.70
N SER A 249 0.32 5.84 -22.55
CA SER A 249 1.64 6.15 -23.10
C SER A 249 2.77 5.33 -22.46
N ALA A 250 2.53 4.74 -21.27
CA ALA A 250 3.43 3.80 -20.59
C ALA A 250 3.23 2.34 -21.02
N GLY A 251 2.34 2.06 -21.99
CA GLY A 251 2.05 0.70 -22.46
C GLY A 251 1.06 -0.07 -21.59
N LEU A 252 0.31 0.62 -20.72
CA LEU A 252 -0.72 0.07 -19.85
C LEU A 252 -2.12 0.45 -20.33
N THR A 253 -3.08 -0.45 -20.20
CA THR A 253 -4.47 -0.23 -20.62
C THR A 253 -5.41 -0.18 -19.43
N VAL A 254 -6.11 0.95 -19.26
CA VAL A 254 -7.23 1.06 -18.32
C VAL A 254 -8.44 0.36 -18.94
N THR A 255 -8.83 -0.77 -18.38
CA THR A 255 -9.94 -1.60 -18.89
C THR A 255 -11.30 -1.09 -18.42
N GLY A 256 -11.36 -0.47 -17.25
CA GLY A 256 -12.59 0.11 -16.70
C GLY A 256 -12.33 0.78 -15.35
N TRP A 257 -13.09 1.84 -15.08
CA TRP A 257 -13.19 2.44 -13.75
C TRP A 257 -14.23 1.67 -12.95
N LEU A 258 -13.88 1.30 -11.72
CA LEU A 258 -14.72 0.43 -10.91
C LEU A 258 -16.00 1.13 -10.47
N THR A 259 -17.10 0.39 -10.53
CA THR A 259 -18.38 0.81 -9.94
C THR A 259 -18.34 0.68 -8.42
N ALA A 260 -19.37 1.20 -7.76
CA ALA A 260 -19.47 1.09 -6.30
C ALA A 260 -19.50 -0.36 -5.80
N HIS A 261 -20.15 -1.24 -6.56
CA HIS A 261 -20.28 -2.65 -6.22
C HIS A 261 -18.97 -3.43 -6.46
N GLU A 262 -18.22 -3.07 -7.51
CA GLU A 262 -16.91 -3.65 -7.76
C GLU A 262 -15.89 -3.20 -6.69
N ILE A 263 -15.86 -1.90 -6.31
CA ILE A 263 -14.99 -1.42 -5.23
C ILE A 263 -15.30 -2.18 -3.93
N ALA A 264 -16.58 -2.31 -3.59
CA ALA A 264 -17.01 -3.05 -2.41
C ALA A 264 -16.60 -4.52 -2.45
N ALA A 265 -16.69 -5.18 -3.61
CA ALA A 265 -16.27 -6.56 -3.80
C ALA A 265 -14.74 -6.72 -3.70
N VAL A 266 -13.95 -5.80 -4.25
CA VAL A 266 -12.49 -5.81 -4.12
C VAL A 266 -12.09 -5.69 -2.64
N VAL A 267 -12.74 -4.79 -1.91
CA VAL A 267 -12.52 -4.64 -0.47
C VAL A 267 -12.96 -5.89 0.30
N ARG A 268 -14.15 -6.44 0.01
CA ARG A 268 -14.65 -7.66 0.64
C ARG A 268 -13.73 -8.85 0.43
N THR A 269 -13.25 -9.06 -0.79
CA THR A 269 -12.38 -10.18 -1.17
C THR A 269 -10.94 -10.03 -0.67
N ALA A 270 -10.51 -8.81 -0.34
CA ALA A 270 -9.26 -8.61 0.39
C ALA A 270 -9.37 -9.18 1.81
N TYR A 271 -10.43 -8.84 2.54
CA TYR A 271 -10.69 -9.33 3.90
C TYR A 271 -11.14 -10.79 3.97
N ASP A 272 -11.92 -11.24 3.00
CA ASP A 272 -12.51 -12.57 2.93
C ASP A 272 -12.29 -13.17 1.53
N PRO A 273 -11.10 -13.74 1.25
CA PRO A 273 -10.79 -14.32 -0.04
C PRO A 273 -11.74 -15.46 -0.45
N ALA A 274 -12.26 -16.23 0.51
CA ALA A 274 -13.21 -17.31 0.25
C ALA A 274 -14.56 -16.82 -0.30
N ALA A 275 -14.94 -15.55 -0.04
CA ALA A 275 -16.19 -14.99 -0.57
C ALA A 275 -16.17 -14.77 -2.09
N LEU A 276 -15.00 -14.73 -2.74
CA LEU A 276 -14.88 -14.39 -4.15
C LEU A 276 -15.78 -15.26 -5.05
N ALA A 277 -15.71 -16.59 -4.91
CA ALA A 277 -16.44 -17.52 -5.76
C ALA A 277 -17.96 -17.28 -5.65
N ALA A 278 -18.45 -17.02 -4.44
CA ALA A 278 -19.84 -16.69 -4.20
C ALA A 278 -20.22 -15.35 -4.87
N LEU A 279 -19.42 -14.29 -4.66
CA LEU A 279 -19.69 -12.96 -5.24
C LEU A 279 -19.68 -12.98 -6.77
N GLN A 280 -18.79 -13.75 -7.39
CA GLN A 280 -18.76 -13.93 -8.85
C GLN A 280 -19.96 -14.72 -9.35
N LYS A 281 -20.43 -15.74 -8.62
CA LYS A 281 -21.58 -16.57 -9.04
C LYS A 281 -22.86 -15.75 -9.19
N TRP A 282 -23.08 -14.79 -8.31
CA TRP A 282 -24.29 -13.95 -8.28
C TRP A 282 -24.20 -12.71 -9.18
N SER A 283 -23.06 -12.46 -9.82
CA SER A 283 -22.87 -11.33 -10.72
C SER A 283 -23.28 -11.63 -12.16
N ALA A 284 -23.97 -10.68 -12.79
CA ALA A 284 -24.34 -10.76 -14.20
C ALA A 284 -23.11 -10.62 -15.13
N THR A 285 -22.10 -9.85 -14.71
CA THR A 285 -20.93 -9.46 -15.52
C THR A 285 -19.73 -10.38 -15.37
N ALA A 286 -19.86 -11.49 -14.61
CA ALA A 286 -18.76 -12.38 -14.21
C ALA A 286 -17.69 -11.75 -13.30
N GLN A 287 -17.78 -10.44 -13.02
CA GLN A 287 -16.94 -9.74 -12.05
C GLN A 287 -17.54 -9.85 -10.65
N ALA A 288 -16.71 -9.91 -9.61
CA ALA A 288 -17.24 -9.91 -8.25
C ALA A 288 -17.93 -8.57 -7.95
N GLU A 289 -19.16 -8.62 -7.46
CA GLU A 289 -19.95 -7.44 -7.07
C GLU A 289 -20.52 -7.65 -5.66
N ALA A 290 -20.47 -6.61 -4.83
CA ALA A 290 -21.01 -6.64 -3.48
C ALA A 290 -21.69 -5.29 -3.17
N PRO A 291 -22.77 -5.24 -2.39
CA PRO A 291 -23.32 -3.95 -1.98
C PRO A 291 -22.29 -3.22 -1.10
N PRO A 292 -22.13 -1.87 -1.23
CA PRO A 292 -21.17 -1.11 -0.43
C PRO A 292 -21.26 -1.38 1.07
N ALA A 293 -22.49 -1.55 1.57
CA ALA A 293 -22.71 -1.83 2.97
C ALA A 293 -22.06 -3.14 3.46
N ALA A 294 -21.80 -4.10 2.57
CA ALA A 294 -21.18 -5.40 2.86
C ALA A 294 -19.70 -5.49 2.43
N ALA A 295 -19.04 -4.35 2.16
CA ALA A 295 -17.64 -4.34 1.75
C ALA A 295 -16.68 -4.77 2.88
N GLY A 296 -16.95 -4.37 4.12
CA GLY A 296 -16.11 -4.74 5.26
C GLY A 296 -16.14 -6.24 5.61
N PRO A 297 -15.21 -6.69 6.49
CA PRO A 297 -15.25 -8.04 7.06
C PRO A 297 -16.52 -8.28 7.89
N VAL A 298 -16.73 -9.50 8.38
CA VAL A 298 -17.68 -9.80 9.48
C VAL A 298 -16.96 -9.79 10.82
N VAL A 299 -15.74 -10.32 10.86
CA VAL A 299 -14.86 -10.35 12.02
C VAL A 299 -13.47 -9.91 11.60
N GLN A 300 -12.85 -9.07 12.43
CA GLN A 300 -11.43 -8.77 12.34
C GLN A 300 -10.84 -8.83 13.75
N ALA A 301 -9.84 -9.69 13.95
CA ALA A 301 -9.10 -9.82 15.19
C ALA A 301 -7.61 -9.52 14.93
N GLU A 302 -7.09 -8.51 15.61
CA GLU A 302 -5.68 -8.15 15.54
C GLU A 302 -4.86 -8.96 16.53
N GLU A 303 -3.76 -9.51 16.03
CA GLU A 303 -2.70 -10.13 16.80
C GLU A 303 -1.42 -9.28 16.67
N ALA A 304 -0.38 -9.65 17.41
CA ALA A 304 0.82 -8.83 17.47
C ALA A 304 1.59 -8.78 16.13
N ASP A 305 1.61 -9.88 15.39
CA ASP A 305 2.37 -10.05 14.15
C ASP A 305 1.48 -10.32 12.92
N ARG A 306 0.20 -10.61 13.13
CA ARG A 306 -0.77 -10.96 12.08
C ARG A 306 -2.15 -10.35 12.32
N LEU A 307 -2.97 -10.39 11.29
CA LEU A 307 -4.38 -10.00 11.30
C LEU A 307 -5.23 -11.21 10.92
N ARG A 308 -6.20 -11.55 11.75
CA ARG A 308 -7.21 -12.55 11.41
C ARG A 308 -8.48 -11.86 10.94
N THR A 309 -8.99 -12.29 9.79
CA THR A 309 -10.25 -11.85 9.22
C THR A 309 -11.08 -13.09 8.88
N ASP A 310 -12.35 -12.90 8.53
CA ASP A 310 -13.34 -13.92 8.15
C ASP A 310 -12.74 -15.30 7.80
N SER A 311 -12.22 -15.47 6.57
CA SER A 311 -11.67 -16.75 6.09
C SER A 311 -10.15 -16.85 6.10
N SER A 312 -9.42 -15.80 6.48
CA SER A 312 -7.96 -15.75 6.29
C SER A 312 -7.18 -15.11 7.42
N ARG A 313 -5.90 -15.47 7.46
CA ARG A 313 -4.84 -14.84 8.24
C ARG A 313 -3.97 -14.02 7.31
N HIS A 314 -3.59 -12.82 7.74
CA HIS A 314 -2.79 -11.89 6.96
C HIS A 314 -1.58 -11.40 7.74
N THR A 315 -0.47 -11.21 7.04
CA THR A 315 0.71 -10.51 7.56
C THR A 315 1.10 -9.43 6.58
N VAL A 316 1.33 -8.22 7.09
CA VAL A 316 1.75 -7.07 6.29
C VAL A 316 3.21 -6.75 6.54
N TYR A 317 3.94 -6.57 5.44
CA TYR A 317 5.32 -6.11 5.38
C TYR A 317 5.38 -4.71 4.76
N TRP A 318 6.33 -3.93 5.23
CA TRP A 318 6.81 -2.71 4.60
C TRP A 318 8.15 -2.99 3.93
N ILE A 319 8.31 -2.55 2.68
CA ILE A 319 9.60 -2.53 2.00
C ILE A 319 10.40 -1.35 2.59
N SER A 320 11.32 -1.64 3.51
CA SER A 320 12.07 -0.58 4.21
C SER A 320 13.18 -0.01 3.35
N ASP A 321 13.84 -0.88 2.59
CA ASP A 321 14.94 -0.52 1.71
C ASP A 321 14.69 -1.12 0.33
N TRP A 322 14.78 -0.26 -0.68
CA TRP A 322 14.83 -0.62 -2.09
C TRP A 322 16.27 -1.00 -2.48
N PRO A 323 16.49 -1.65 -3.64
CA PRO A 323 17.84 -2.01 -4.07
C PRO A 323 18.76 -0.78 -4.12
N ARG A 324 19.96 -0.91 -3.56
CA ARG A 324 20.95 0.17 -3.47
C ARG A 324 21.81 0.32 -4.74
N VAL A 325 21.69 -0.64 -5.65
CA VAL A 325 22.38 -0.66 -6.93
C VAL A 325 21.36 -0.54 -8.05
N GLU A 326 21.81 -0.07 -9.21
CA GLU A 326 20.98 -0.07 -10.40
C GLU A 326 20.57 -1.50 -10.74
N THR A 327 19.27 -1.75 -10.87
CA THR A 327 18.70 -3.08 -11.11
C THR A 327 18.01 -3.13 -12.46
N THR A 328 17.84 -4.35 -12.96
CA THR A 328 17.12 -4.57 -14.22
C THR A 328 15.64 -4.26 -14.06
N PRO A 329 14.98 -3.76 -15.12
CA PRO A 329 13.52 -3.71 -15.18
C PRO A 329 12.92 -5.07 -14.77
N GLY A 330 11.96 -5.05 -13.83
CA GLY A 330 11.32 -6.28 -13.35
C GLY A 330 12.02 -7.00 -12.19
N PHE A 331 12.95 -6.36 -11.45
CA PHE A 331 13.57 -6.97 -10.26
C PHE A 331 12.55 -7.51 -9.22
N LEU A 332 11.33 -6.95 -9.17
CA LEU A 332 10.23 -7.42 -8.32
C LEU A 332 9.56 -8.70 -8.83
N HIS A 333 9.94 -9.27 -9.98
CA HIS A 333 9.27 -10.42 -10.58
C HIS A 333 9.17 -11.61 -9.61
N GLN A 334 10.25 -11.92 -8.91
CA GLN A 334 10.27 -13.01 -7.90
C GLN A 334 9.32 -12.73 -6.73
N LEU A 335 9.09 -11.45 -6.43
CA LEU A 335 8.13 -10.95 -5.45
C LEU A 335 6.73 -10.65 -6.02
N ILE A 336 6.46 -10.88 -7.30
CA ILE A 336 5.10 -10.78 -7.90
C ILE A 336 4.57 -12.15 -8.36
N TYR A 337 5.46 -13.08 -8.72
CA TYR A 337 5.12 -14.46 -9.13
C TYR A 337 5.72 -15.59 -8.25
N THR A 338 5.56 -15.51 -6.93
CA THR A 338 5.99 -16.50 -5.93
C THR A 338 4.91 -17.58 -5.94
N PRO A 339 5.26 -18.81 -6.32
CA PRO A 339 4.27 -19.86 -6.54
C PRO A 339 3.59 -20.24 -5.22
N GLY A 340 2.29 -20.49 -5.26
CA GLY A 340 1.52 -20.99 -4.11
C GLY A 340 1.28 -19.98 -2.98
N VAL A 341 1.74 -18.73 -3.11
CA VAL A 341 1.54 -17.69 -2.09
C VAL A 341 0.47 -16.70 -2.52
N ARG A 342 -0.61 -16.60 -1.73
CA ARG A 342 -1.61 -15.54 -1.90
C ARG A 342 -1.09 -14.24 -1.31
N ARG A 343 -1.03 -13.19 -2.12
CA ARG A 343 -0.50 -11.89 -1.73
C ARG A 343 -1.10 -10.70 -2.45
N SER A 344 -0.82 -9.53 -1.89
CA SER A 344 -1.10 -8.24 -2.52
C SER A 344 0.11 -7.32 -2.36
N LEU A 345 0.68 -6.84 -3.46
CA LEU A 345 1.75 -5.84 -3.48
C LEU A 345 1.16 -4.47 -3.82
N SER A 346 1.38 -3.50 -2.93
CA SER A 346 0.94 -2.12 -3.10
C SER A 346 2.14 -1.18 -3.19
N LEU A 347 2.22 -0.44 -4.29
CA LEU A 347 3.17 0.65 -4.49
C LEU A 347 2.41 1.98 -4.43
N VAL A 348 2.63 2.74 -3.37
CA VAL A 348 2.02 4.05 -3.15
C VAL A 348 3.02 5.14 -3.51
N TYR A 349 2.69 5.90 -4.55
CA TYR A 349 3.43 7.05 -5.04
C TYR A 349 2.75 8.33 -4.54
N VAL A 350 3.46 9.12 -3.73
CA VAL A 350 2.99 10.42 -3.26
C VAL A 350 3.75 11.50 -4.02
N PRO A 351 3.12 12.19 -4.99
CA PRO A 351 3.79 13.21 -5.77
C PRO A 351 4.13 14.41 -4.90
N ARG A 352 5.32 14.98 -5.11
CA ARG A 352 5.75 16.25 -4.49
C ARG A 352 5.77 17.35 -5.54
N SER A 353 5.44 18.57 -5.13
CA SER A 353 5.57 19.72 -6.02
C SER A 353 7.03 19.99 -6.35
N LEU A 354 7.30 20.43 -7.58
CA LEU A 354 8.66 20.73 -8.06
C LEU A 354 9.38 21.72 -7.14
N ASP A 355 8.71 22.78 -6.70
CA ASP A 355 9.29 23.79 -5.81
C ASP A 355 9.65 23.23 -4.43
N SER A 356 8.85 22.29 -3.92
CA SER A 356 9.15 21.63 -2.64
C SER A 356 10.34 20.69 -2.79
N ALA A 357 10.37 19.91 -3.89
CA ALA A 357 11.45 19.00 -4.22
C ALA A 357 12.80 19.72 -4.43
N LEU A 358 12.82 20.82 -5.19
CA LEU A 358 14.03 21.63 -5.40
C LEU A 358 14.54 22.25 -4.10
N ARG A 359 13.65 22.76 -3.25
CA ARG A 359 14.03 23.28 -1.92
C ARG A 359 14.59 22.17 -1.02
N ASP A 360 14.03 20.97 -1.05
CA ASP A 360 14.53 19.81 -0.31
C ASP A 360 15.95 19.42 -0.76
N VAL A 361 16.16 19.33 -2.09
CA VAL A 361 17.47 19.07 -2.69
C VAL A 361 18.49 20.13 -2.31
N GLN A 362 18.14 21.42 -2.40
CA GLN A 362 19.03 22.52 -2.01
C GLN A 362 19.40 22.47 -0.54
N ARG A 363 18.44 22.19 0.35
CA ARG A 363 18.70 22.02 1.79
C ARG A 363 19.64 20.85 2.04
N ARG A 364 19.38 19.68 1.44
CA ARG A 364 20.23 18.49 1.60
C ARG A 364 21.65 18.74 1.10
N LYS A 365 21.80 19.36 -0.07
CA LYS A 365 23.09 19.76 -0.65
C LYS A 365 23.85 20.72 0.26
N ALA A 366 23.17 21.71 0.83
CA ALA A 366 23.76 22.65 1.79
C ALA A 366 24.24 21.94 3.06
N THR A 367 23.46 20.99 3.60
CA THR A 367 23.88 20.17 4.75
C THR A 367 25.13 19.35 4.43
N ILE A 368 25.16 18.61 3.32
CA ILE A 368 26.32 17.79 2.94
C ILE A 368 27.58 18.66 2.79
N VAL A 369 27.46 19.82 2.13
CA VAL A 369 28.58 20.74 1.95
C VAL A 369 29.07 21.32 3.28
N ALA A 370 28.15 21.67 4.19
CA ALA A 370 28.50 22.15 5.52
C ALA A 370 29.21 21.08 6.35
N ASP A 371 28.70 19.85 6.36
CA ASP A 371 29.29 18.72 7.07
C ASP A 371 30.68 18.37 6.51
N ALA A 372 30.85 18.40 5.18
CA ALA A 372 32.16 18.20 4.54
C ALA A 372 33.15 19.34 4.88
N ALA A 373 32.68 20.59 4.98
CA ALA A 373 33.52 21.71 5.38
C ALA A 373 33.96 21.61 6.85
N GLU A 374 33.06 21.16 7.74
CA GLU A 374 33.39 20.90 9.14
C GLU A 374 34.41 19.76 9.28
N ARG A 375 34.23 18.67 8.55
CA ARG A 375 35.18 17.56 8.52
C ARG A 375 36.55 17.97 8.03
N ARG A 376 36.62 18.75 6.95
CA ARG A 376 37.88 19.33 6.46
C ARG A 376 38.56 20.21 7.50
N ARG A 377 37.81 21.02 8.25
CA ARG A 377 38.36 21.81 9.38
C ARG A 377 38.93 20.91 10.49
N ARG A 378 38.32 19.75 10.73
CA ARG A 378 38.79 18.74 11.71
C ARG A 378 39.90 17.82 11.16
N GLY A 379 40.36 18.03 9.92
CA GLY A 379 41.38 17.19 9.28
C GLY A 379 40.90 15.78 8.92
N GLN A 380 39.59 15.55 8.85
CA GLN A 380 39.02 14.28 8.45
C GLN A 380 38.94 14.17 6.93
N VAL A 381 39.26 12.99 6.40
CA VAL A 381 39.17 12.67 4.96
C VAL A 381 37.73 12.27 4.63
N ASP A 382 37.21 12.75 3.50
CA ASP A 382 35.88 12.38 3.02
C ASP A 382 35.84 10.89 2.64
N SER A 383 34.76 10.21 3.03
CA SER A 383 34.56 8.80 2.70
C SER A 383 33.93 8.64 1.31
N GLU A 384 34.06 7.45 0.72
CA GLU A 384 33.34 7.10 -0.51
C GLU A 384 31.82 7.20 -0.36
N ALA A 385 31.30 6.93 0.85
CA ALA A 385 29.88 7.05 1.13
C ALA A 385 29.40 8.51 1.04
N ASP A 386 30.22 9.48 1.45
CA ASP A 386 29.90 10.91 1.33
C ASP A 386 29.91 11.37 -0.12
N SER A 387 30.87 10.86 -0.89
CA SER A 387 30.94 11.12 -2.33
C SER A 387 29.72 10.57 -3.04
N ALA A 388 29.29 9.35 -2.71
CA ALA A 388 28.07 8.75 -3.24
C ALA A 388 26.83 9.57 -2.85
N GLU A 389 26.66 9.94 -1.57
CA GLU A 389 25.52 10.76 -1.12
C GLU A 389 25.45 12.10 -1.87
N TYR A 390 26.59 12.74 -2.10
CA TYR A 390 26.65 13.98 -2.86
C TYR A 390 26.28 13.79 -4.34
N GLN A 391 26.70 12.69 -4.97
CA GLN A 391 26.30 12.38 -6.34
C GLN A 391 24.80 12.06 -6.43
N ASP A 392 24.24 11.30 -5.49
CA ASP A 392 22.79 11.00 -5.47
C ASP A 392 21.94 12.29 -5.43
N VAL A 393 22.36 13.27 -4.62
CA VAL A 393 21.68 14.57 -4.55
C VAL A 393 21.80 15.34 -5.86
N LYS A 394 22.96 15.30 -6.51
CA LYS A 394 23.16 15.92 -7.84
C LYS A 394 22.36 15.21 -8.93
N ASP A 395 22.22 13.89 -8.86
CA ASP A 395 21.46 13.10 -9.82
C ASP A 395 19.97 13.40 -9.70
N ARG A 396 19.48 13.48 -8.46
CA ARG A 396 18.13 13.94 -8.17
C ARG A 396 17.90 15.37 -8.67
N GLU A 397 18.84 16.30 -8.45
CA GLU A 397 18.76 17.67 -8.99
C GLU A 397 18.65 17.67 -10.53
N ARG A 398 19.53 16.91 -11.20
CA ARG A 398 19.52 16.76 -12.67
C ARG A 398 18.20 16.18 -13.19
N GLN A 399 17.68 15.15 -12.54
CA GLN A 399 16.41 14.52 -12.91
C GLN A 399 15.22 15.49 -12.79
N LEU A 400 15.17 16.30 -11.74
CA LEU A 400 14.12 17.30 -11.57
C LEU A 400 14.17 18.37 -12.67
N ILE A 401 15.38 18.84 -13.01
CA ILE A 401 15.58 19.80 -14.11
C ILE A 401 15.19 19.19 -15.47
N ALA A 402 15.47 17.90 -15.68
CA ALA A 402 15.07 17.15 -16.87
C ALA A 402 13.55 16.89 -16.94
N GLY A 403 12.78 17.30 -15.93
CA GLY A 403 11.33 17.22 -15.93
C GLY A 403 10.75 15.92 -15.35
N HIS A 404 11.57 15.10 -14.69
CA HIS A 404 11.07 14.03 -13.85
C HIS A 404 10.35 14.60 -12.62
N ALA A 405 9.31 13.89 -12.15
CA ALA A 405 8.68 14.26 -10.88
C ALA A 405 9.36 13.59 -9.70
N ASP A 406 9.38 14.31 -8.60
CA ASP A 406 9.73 13.76 -7.31
C ASP A 406 8.52 13.05 -6.70
N VAL A 407 8.66 11.76 -6.41
CA VAL A 407 7.59 10.92 -5.85
C VAL A 407 8.15 10.17 -4.65
N ALA A 408 7.52 10.33 -3.49
CA ALA A 408 7.80 9.45 -2.35
C ALA A 408 7.14 8.10 -2.60
N LEU A 409 7.94 7.04 -2.65
CA LEU A 409 7.49 5.68 -2.92
C LEU A 409 7.43 4.87 -1.61
N THR A 410 6.27 4.31 -1.31
CA THR A 410 6.08 3.34 -0.23
C THR A 410 5.66 1.99 -0.83
N GLY A 411 6.39 0.93 -0.49
CA GLY A 411 6.04 -0.44 -0.87
C GLY A 411 5.47 -1.20 0.33
N LEU A 412 4.29 -1.79 0.16
CA LEU A 412 3.65 -2.65 1.17
C LEU A 412 3.30 -4.00 0.54
N LEU A 413 3.49 -5.07 1.29
CA LEU A 413 3.21 -6.43 0.84
C LEU A 413 2.35 -7.15 1.87
N VAL A 414 1.21 -7.67 1.45
CA VAL A 414 0.34 -8.50 2.28
C VAL A 414 0.48 -9.94 1.86
N VAL A 415 0.76 -10.83 2.81
CA VAL A 415 0.74 -12.28 2.62
C VAL A 415 -0.49 -12.82 3.32
N SER A 416 -1.24 -13.68 2.65
CA SER A 416 -2.51 -14.22 3.16
C SER A 416 -2.51 -15.74 3.05
N ALA A 417 -3.06 -16.41 4.06
CA ALA A 417 -3.30 -17.85 4.02
C ALA A 417 -4.51 -18.23 4.88
N ASP A 418 -5.01 -19.45 4.70
CA ASP A 418 -6.24 -19.88 5.37
C ASP A 418 -5.96 -20.37 6.81
N THR A 419 -4.73 -20.78 7.11
CA THR A 419 -4.27 -21.21 8.45
C THR A 419 -2.98 -20.52 8.88
N ASP A 420 -2.70 -20.54 10.18
CA ASP A 420 -1.47 -19.97 10.74
C ASP A 420 -0.20 -20.67 10.22
N THR A 421 -0.24 -22.00 10.08
CA THR A 421 0.89 -22.78 9.57
C THR A 421 1.20 -22.48 8.11
N LEU A 422 0.16 -22.36 7.27
CA LEU A 422 0.32 -21.98 5.87
C LEU A 422 0.78 -20.53 5.74
N LEU A 423 0.33 -19.64 6.62
CA LEU A 423 0.76 -18.24 6.64
C LEU A 423 2.25 -18.13 6.95
N ASP A 424 2.73 -18.87 7.96
CA ASP A 424 4.14 -18.84 8.35
C ASP A 424 5.04 -19.39 7.22
N ALA A 425 4.61 -20.47 6.56
CA ALA A 425 5.32 -21.03 5.39
C ALA A 425 5.34 -20.04 4.21
N ALA A 426 4.21 -19.40 3.90
CA ALA A 426 4.12 -18.39 2.85
C ALA A 426 4.98 -17.15 3.15
N CYS A 427 5.03 -16.73 4.42
CA CYS A 427 5.91 -15.64 4.85
C CYS A 427 7.38 -15.96 4.63
N ALA A 428 7.83 -17.16 5.00
CA ALA A 428 9.23 -17.57 4.79
C ALA A 428 9.62 -17.60 3.29
N GLN A 429 8.70 -18.04 2.42
CA GLN A 429 8.91 -18.01 0.97
C GLN A 429 9.04 -16.58 0.43
N ILE A 430 8.19 -15.66 0.92
CA ILE A 430 8.21 -14.25 0.56
C ILE A 430 9.48 -13.54 1.03
N GLU A 431 9.92 -13.82 2.26
CA GLU A 431 11.18 -13.30 2.79
C GLU A 431 12.37 -13.78 1.96
N THR A 432 12.37 -15.04 1.50
CA THR A 432 13.39 -15.57 0.58
C THR A 432 13.35 -14.89 -0.80
N ALA A 433 12.15 -14.69 -1.35
CA ALA A 433 11.96 -13.98 -2.62
C ALA A 433 12.41 -12.51 -2.54
N ALA A 434 12.24 -11.86 -1.38
CA ALA A 434 12.68 -10.50 -1.14
C ALA A 434 14.20 -10.34 -1.18
N VAL A 435 14.93 -11.27 -0.57
CA VAL A 435 16.40 -11.31 -0.64
C VAL A 435 16.86 -11.39 -2.10
N THR A 436 16.20 -12.23 -2.90
CA THR A 436 16.51 -12.38 -4.34
C THR A 436 16.22 -11.10 -5.13
N ALA A 437 15.15 -10.39 -4.77
CA ALA A 437 14.80 -9.08 -5.35
C ALA A 437 15.61 -7.91 -4.75
N GLN A 438 16.57 -8.17 -3.86
CA GLN A 438 17.40 -7.18 -3.18
C GLN A 438 16.59 -6.09 -2.44
N VAL A 439 15.44 -6.47 -1.88
CA VAL A 439 14.63 -5.58 -1.03
C VAL A 439 14.61 -6.08 0.40
N ASP A 440 14.61 -5.15 1.36
CA ASP A 440 14.47 -5.48 2.78
C ASP A 440 12.99 -5.39 3.20
N LEU A 441 12.44 -6.50 3.70
CA LEU A 441 11.07 -6.57 4.20
C LEU A 441 11.04 -6.46 5.71
N ARG A 442 10.18 -5.55 6.20
CA ARG A 442 9.93 -5.36 7.63
C ARG A 442 8.48 -5.64 7.94
N ARG A 443 8.23 -6.71 8.71
CA ARG A 443 6.89 -7.00 9.21
C ARG A 443 6.40 -5.88 10.11
N LEU A 444 5.18 -5.39 9.88
CA LEU A 444 4.57 -4.28 10.63
C LEU A 444 3.85 -4.77 11.89
N TYR A 445 4.62 -5.21 12.89
CA TYR A 445 4.05 -5.68 14.16
C TYR A 445 3.25 -4.57 14.87
N LEU A 446 2.19 -4.99 15.57
CA LEU A 446 1.31 -4.16 16.40
C LEU A 446 0.51 -3.09 15.61
N GLN A 447 0.54 -3.17 14.28
CA GLN A 447 -0.08 -2.20 13.37
C GLN A 447 -0.76 -2.89 12.17
N GLN A 448 -0.99 -4.20 12.27
CA GLN A 448 -1.45 -5.04 11.17
C GLN A 448 -2.78 -4.58 10.53
N PRO A 449 -3.83 -4.16 11.27
CA PRO A 449 -5.10 -3.72 10.67
C PRO A 449 -4.97 -2.44 9.82
N ALA A 450 -4.23 -1.45 10.34
CA ALA A 450 -4.00 -0.19 9.62
C ALA A 450 -3.14 -0.44 8.38
N ALA A 451 -2.07 -1.21 8.54
CA ALA A 451 -1.20 -1.61 7.45
C ALA A 451 -1.95 -2.40 6.36
N PHE A 452 -2.84 -3.31 6.76
CA PHE A 452 -3.66 -4.10 5.84
C PHE A 452 -4.60 -3.20 5.03
N THR A 453 -5.24 -2.24 5.68
CA THR A 453 -6.13 -1.26 5.01
C THR A 453 -5.38 -0.45 3.95
N LEU A 454 -4.11 -0.08 4.20
CA LEU A 454 -3.30 0.64 3.22
C LEU A 454 -2.78 -0.26 2.09
N ALA A 455 -2.43 -1.51 2.42
CA ALA A 455 -1.73 -2.40 1.52
C ALA A 455 -2.66 -3.24 0.64
N ALA A 456 -3.74 -3.79 1.20
CA ALA A 456 -4.62 -4.72 0.49
C ALA A 456 -5.80 -4.05 -0.21
N LEU A 457 -6.15 -2.82 0.17
CA LEU A 457 -7.31 -2.10 -0.38
C LEU A 457 -6.84 -1.00 -1.35
N PRO A 458 -7.46 -0.86 -2.54
CA PRO A 458 -7.10 0.16 -3.52
C PRO A 458 -7.69 1.52 -3.16
N LEU A 459 -7.28 2.09 -2.02
CA LEU A 459 -7.84 3.33 -1.48
C LEU A 459 -6.89 4.54 -1.60
N ALA A 460 -5.67 4.31 -2.07
CA ALA A 460 -4.59 5.30 -2.22
C ALA A 460 -4.37 6.15 -0.95
N ARG A 461 -4.44 5.50 0.21
CA ARG A 461 -4.21 6.14 1.52
C ARG A 461 -2.71 6.11 1.87
N THR A 462 -2.27 7.12 2.59
CA THR A 462 -0.83 7.35 2.89
C THR A 462 -0.49 7.35 4.38
N ALA A 463 -1.49 7.24 5.27
CA ALA A 463 -1.30 7.33 6.72
C ALA A 463 -1.52 5.98 7.41
N LEU A 464 -0.53 5.55 8.22
CA LEU A 464 -0.59 4.39 9.13
C LEU A 464 -1.09 4.76 10.53
#